data_AF-A0A9D4EJK9-F1
#
_entry.id   AF-A0A9D4EJK9-F1
#
_cell.length_a   1.000
_cell.length_b   1.000
_cell.length_c   1.000
_cell.angle_alpha   90.00
_cell.angle_beta   90.00
_cell.angle_gamma   90.00
#
_symmetry.space_group_name_H-M   'P 1'
#
loop_
_entity.id
_entity.type
_entity.pdbx_description
1 polymer ?
#
loop_
_entity_poly.entity_id
_entity_poly.type
_entity_poly.pdbx_seq_one_letter_code
_entity_poly.pdbx_strand_id
1 'polypeptide(L)'
;MASLAEVFKDKERSNWLKAWLALDIAKSGLEHLADNEAQNFHQHIYSKVTSNLKSQSYTCNSCNTANLLRNQQCPIKICDKVFQEIIKEHRYKQCSWNNTSATLWQTNHWQIAKCYIQTGGYAEKISIQDTDFNGVVSFMLNCTRFDSKFSFPITHGKPTRNKPACLLYKAREVHKAVRHSSKMKVTDVDLQDYFTTLNNLLKDSQYFSQDNVAKNAVVKLAQLEKDALLLTRAEMMCFLDAVETTLKQHLKNVAKDVVDTSVNDLRVNTGLCINNINYFRDTCKQELSKQANIHTHDIDEHVDRQKQGIDDHIGRHKKGIDGHVEGLKQDIDEHANRHIQGMDKQADKHKQGIDEHADRHKQGIDEHASRHKQCLYKRAEKCIKDIQEQFGNTTFTETTYKESCKEMLGALTKDYSKRFCHVNTFPIDDWVEEKLLDIYMPPNIHLMTKKRGFFKKTDEQISTYQHIFLLDTKPNQQIFIQGEAGSGKSTFLAKLVMDWC
;
A
#
# COMPACT_ATOMS: atom_id res chain seq x y z
N MET A 1 -15.71 91.99 -18.38
CA MET A 1 -16.50 91.70 -17.17
C MET A 1 -16.91 93.02 -16.56
N ALA A 2 -18.21 93.34 -16.49
CA ALA A 2 -18.69 94.48 -15.70
C ALA A 2 -18.14 94.34 -14.27
N SER A 3 -17.79 95.46 -13.62
CA SER A 3 -17.23 95.38 -12.27
C SER A 3 -18.21 94.61 -11.37
N LEU A 4 -17.73 93.67 -10.55
CA LEU A 4 -18.59 92.93 -9.61
C LEU A 4 -19.44 93.88 -8.75
N ALA A 5 -18.91 95.07 -8.45
CA ALA A 5 -19.63 96.14 -7.78
C ALA A 5 -20.91 96.62 -8.52
N GLU A 6 -20.94 96.58 -9.85
CA GLU A 6 -22.14 96.88 -10.65
C GLU A 6 -23.18 95.76 -10.61
N VAL A 7 -22.75 94.49 -10.51
CA VAL A 7 -23.65 93.33 -10.42
C VAL A 7 -24.41 93.32 -9.08
N PHE A 8 -23.80 93.85 -8.02
CA PHE A 8 -24.38 93.93 -6.67
C PHE A 8 -25.11 95.23 -6.34
N LYS A 9 -25.26 96.17 -7.29
CA LYS A 9 -26.18 97.31 -7.16
C LYS A 9 -27.66 96.89 -7.27
N ASP A 10 -27.91 95.75 -7.91
CA ASP A 10 -29.25 95.17 -8.02
C ASP A 10 -29.64 94.50 -6.70
N LYS A 11 -30.63 95.09 -6.02
CA LYS A 11 -31.14 94.64 -4.73
C LYS A 11 -31.55 93.16 -4.76
N GLU A 12 -32.16 92.71 -5.85
CA GLU A 12 -32.62 91.32 -5.97
C GLU A 12 -31.47 90.31 -6.06
N ARG A 13 -30.32 90.71 -6.61
CA ARG A 13 -29.12 89.88 -6.67
C ARG A 13 -28.39 89.83 -5.33
N SER A 14 -28.39 90.95 -4.60
CA SER A 14 -27.90 90.98 -3.21
C SER A 14 -28.75 90.09 -2.31
N ASN A 15 -30.07 90.14 -2.45
CA ASN A 15 -30.99 89.25 -1.76
C ASN A 15 -30.78 87.78 -2.12
N TRP A 16 -30.50 87.47 -3.39
CA TRP A 16 -30.16 86.11 -3.79
C TRP A 16 -28.90 85.58 -3.07
N LEU A 17 -27.86 86.41 -2.93
CA LEU A 17 -26.66 86.05 -2.18
C LEU A 17 -26.93 85.87 -0.68
N LYS A 18 -27.76 86.74 -0.08
CA LYS A 18 -28.27 86.57 1.29
C LYS A 18 -28.96 85.23 1.47
N ALA A 19 -29.87 84.89 0.57
CA ALA A 19 -30.61 83.64 0.63
C ALA A 19 -29.67 82.42 0.48
N TRP A 20 -28.63 82.53 -0.35
CA TRP A 20 -27.61 81.51 -0.50
C TRP A 20 -26.81 81.29 0.80
N LEU A 21 -26.35 82.38 1.43
CA LEU A 21 -25.63 82.33 2.71
C LEU A 21 -26.54 81.80 3.83
N ALA A 22 -27.82 82.19 3.83
CA ALA A 22 -28.81 81.68 4.76
C ALA A 22 -28.96 80.15 4.65
N LEU A 23 -28.98 79.60 3.43
CA LEU A 23 -29.02 78.15 3.22
C LEU A 23 -27.76 77.44 3.73
N ASP A 24 -26.58 78.06 3.58
CA ASP A 24 -25.33 77.50 4.08
C ASP A 24 -25.28 77.49 5.62
N ILE A 25 -25.68 78.60 6.25
CA ILE A 25 -25.82 78.68 7.72
C ILE A 25 -26.85 77.64 8.21
N ALA A 26 -27.99 77.53 7.53
CA ALA A 26 -29.00 76.55 7.87
C ALA A 26 -28.49 75.11 7.72
N LYS A 27 -27.70 74.82 6.67
CA LYS A 27 -27.04 73.53 6.50
C LYS A 27 -26.19 73.19 7.73
N SER A 28 -25.28 74.07 8.13
CA SER A 28 -24.43 73.85 9.30
C SER A 28 -25.22 73.60 10.58
N GLY A 29 -26.37 74.26 10.74
CA GLY A 29 -27.27 74.01 11.87
C GLY A 29 -27.92 72.62 11.87
N LEU A 30 -28.08 71.99 10.70
CA LEU A 30 -28.66 70.65 10.55
C LEU A 30 -27.61 69.53 10.64
N GLU A 31 -26.35 69.83 10.31
CA GLU A 31 -25.28 68.83 10.19
C GLU A 31 -25.13 67.97 11.44
N HIS A 32 -25.00 68.59 12.62
CA HIS A 32 -24.75 67.85 13.85
C HIS A 32 -25.90 66.90 14.20
N LEU A 33 -27.16 67.33 14.05
CA LEU A 33 -28.31 66.46 14.29
C LEU A 33 -28.37 65.29 13.30
N ALA A 34 -28.14 65.58 12.02
CA ALA A 34 -28.21 64.57 10.96
C ALA A 34 -27.07 63.56 11.07
N ASP A 35 -25.85 64.00 11.37
CA ASP A 35 -24.68 63.13 11.55
C ASP A 35 -24.84 62.23 12.79
N ASN A 36 -25.26 62.81 13.92
CA ASN A 36 -25.53 62.05 15.14
C ASN A 36 -26.62 61.00 14.90
N GLU A 37 -27.67 61.34 14.15
CA GLU A 37 -28.72 60.37 13.86
C GLU A 37 -28.25 59.27 12.90
N ALA A 38 -27.43 59.61 11.90
CA ALA A 38 -26.80 58.63 11.03
C ALA A 38 -25.87 57.68 11.82
N GLN A 39 -25.09 58.21 12.76
CA GLN A 39 -24.22 57.42 13.63
C GLN A 39 -25.02 56.52 14.57
N ASN A 40 -26.05 57.05 15.23
CA ASN A 40 -26.97 56.27 16.06
C ASN A 40 -27.67 55.18 15.24
N PHE A 41 -27.95 55.44 13.96
CA PHE A 41 -28.61 54.47 13.09
C PHE A 41 -27.68 53.33 12.72
N HIS A 42 -26.46 53.68 12.32
CA HIS A 42 -25.40 52.72 12.09
C HIS A 42 -25.17 51.83 13.32
N GLN A 43 -25.02 52.41 14.51
CA GLN A 43 -24.86 51.64 15.76
C GLN A 43 -26.07 50.75 16.06
N HIS A 44 -27.29 51.23 15.83
CA HIS A 44 -28.51 50.44 16.01
C HIS A 44 -28.58 49.25 15.05
N ILE A 45 -28.27 49.46 13.77
CA ILE A 45 -28.23 48.36 12.78
C ILE A 45 -27.19 47.34 13.21
N TYR A 46 -25.97 47.77 13.50
CA TYR A 46 -24.89 46.82 13.78
C TYR A 46 -25.09 46.09 15.09
N SER A 47 -25.54 46.75 16.17
CA SER A 47 -25.90 46.05 17.42
C SER A 47 -26.98 44.97 17.20
N LYS A 48 -27.98 45.26 16.37
CA LYS A 48 -29.03 44.29 16.01
C LYS A 48 -28.50 43.15 15.15
N VAL A 49 -27.70 43.45 14.13
CA VAL A 49 -27.19 42.46 13.18
C VAL A 49 -26.13 41.54 13.80
N THR A 50 -25.32 42.05 14.73
CA THR A 50 -24.23 41.30 15.39
C THR A 50 -24.65 40.59 16.68
N SER A 51 -25.78 40.96 17.29
CA SER A 51 -26.28 40.37 18.55
C SER A 51 -26.34 38.83 18.60
N ASN A 52 -26.51 38.17 17.45
CA ASN A 52 -26.63 36.71 17.34
C ASN A 52 -25.36 36.01 16.80
N LEU A 53 -24.24 36.72 16.66
CA LEU A 53 -23.01 36.19 16.07
C LEU A 53 -21.94 35.98 17.16
N LYS A 54 -21.63 34.71 17.47
CA LYS A 54 -20.55 34.34 18.41
C LYS A 54 -19.18 34.65 17.79
N SER A 55 -18.51 35.70 18.28
CA SER A 55 -17.05 35.93 18.28
C SER A 55 -16.22 35.52 17.04
N GLN A 56 -16.72 35.71 15.83
CA GLN A 56 -15.92 35.65 14.60
C GLN A 56 -15.89 37.02 13.93
N SER A 57 -14.74 37.38 13.34
CA SER A 57 -14.59 38.60 12.54
C SER A 57 -15.67 38.64 11.46
N TYR A 58 -16.48 39.70 11.49
CA TYR A 58 -17.71 39.83 10.71
C TYR A 58 -17.59 40.88 9.61
N THR A 59 -16.36 41.09 9.10
CA THR A 59 -16.07 42.04 8.03
C THR A 59 -16.37 41.44 6.66
N CYS A 60 -17.25 42.10 5.90
CA CYS A 60 -17.55 41.72 4.52
C CYS A 60 -16.91 42.70 3.54
N ASN A 61 -15.83 42.26 2.88
CA ASN A 61 -15.09 43.07 1.90
C ASN A 61 -15.46 42.72 0.45
N SER A 62 -16.31 41.71 0.23
CA SER A 62 -16.61 41.15 -1.09
C SER A 62 -17.98 41.57 -1.65
N CYS A 63 -18.86 42.12 -0.82
CA CYS A 63 -20.18 42.57 -1.27
C CYS A 63 -20.11 44.00 -1.82
N ASN A 64 -20.72 44.19 -2.99
CA ASN A 64 -21.02 45.51 -3.53
C ASN A 64 -22.54 45.70 -3.64
N THR A 65 -22.98 46.94 -3.74
CA THR A 65 -24.41 47.28 -3.75
C THR A 65 -25.14 46.69 -4.97
N ALA A 66 -24.46 46.56 -6.12
CA ALA A 66 -25.02 45.98 -7.33
C ALA A 66 -25.30 44.46 -7.20
N ASN A 67 -24.47 43.74 -6.45
CA ASN A 67 -24.65 42.31 -6.19
C ASN A 67 -25.82 42.06 -5.24
N LEU A 68 -25.95 42.89 -4.19
CA LEU A 68 -27.08 42.81 -3.25
C LEU A 68 -28.42 43.07 -3.95
N LEU A 69 -28.45 44.00 -4.92
CA LEU A 69 -29.65 44.24 -5.74
C LEU A 69 -30.03 43.08 -6.67
N ARG A 70 -29.08 42.22 -7.03
CA ARG A 70 -29.30 41.01 -7.84
C ARG A 70 -29.66 39.79 -6.99
N ASN A 71 -30.02 39.99 -5.72
CA ASN A 71 -30.30 38.92 -4.75
C ASN A 71 -29.14 37.92 -4.58
N GLN A 72 -27.91 38.33 -4.88
CA GLN A 72 -26.74 37.52 -4.55
C GLN A 72 -26.52 37.60 -3.04
N GLN A 73 -26.63 36.45 -2.38
CA GLN A 73 -26.50 36.38 -0.93
C GLN A 73 -25.09 36.80 -0.51
N CYS A 74 -25.01 37.65 0.51
CA CYS A 74 -23.76 37.97 1.16
C CYS A 74 -23.14 36.68 1.76
N PRO A 75 -21.85 36.38 1.51
CA PRO A 75 -21.20 35.18 2.05
C PRO A 75 -21.30 35.06 3.58
N ILE A 76 -21.39 36.19 4.27
CA ILE A 76 -21.46 36.29 5.74
C ILE A 76 -22.86 36.74 6.20
N LYS A 77 -23.84 36.90 5.29
CA LYS A 77 -25.23 37.34 5.53
C LYS A 77 -25.42 38.71 6.21
N ILE A 78 -24.35 39.43 6.53
CA ILE A 78 -24.40 40.71 7.25
C ILE A 78 -24.89 41.82 6.34
N CYS A 79 -24.32 41.93 5.13
CA CYS A 79 -24.75 42.95 4.18
C CYS A 79 -26.22 42.80 3.80
N ASP A 80 -26.74 41.56 3.72
CA ASP A 80 -28.16 41.30 3.48
C ASP A 80 -29.03 41.86 4.62
N LYS A 81 -28.65 41.61 5.87
CA LYS A 81 -29.39 42.13 7.04
C LYS A 81 -29.32 43.66 7.13
N VAL A 82 -28.14 44.24 6.90
CA VAL A 82 -27.96 45.71 6.84
C VAL A 82 -28.84 46.30 5.74
N PHE A 83 -28.84 45.70 4.55
CA PHE A 83 -29.69 46.10 3.43
C PHE A 83 -31.19 46.10 3.80
N GLN A 84 -31.66 45.06 4.50
CA GLN A 84 -33.04 44.99 4.97
C GLN A 84 -33.38 46.07 6.00
N GLU A 85 -32.50 46.35 6.97
CA GLU A 85 -32.73 47.43 7.94
C GLU A 85 -32.72 48.82 7.29
N ILE A 86 -31.87 49.04 6.29
CA ILE A 86 -31.87 50.29 5.50
C ILE A 86 -33.20 50.46 4.78
N ILE A 87 -33.69 49.41 4.10
CA ILE A 87 -35.00 49.47 3.45
C ILE A 87 -36.10 49.71 4.49
N LYS A 88 -36.02 49.07 5.65
CA LYS A 88 -37.02 49.18 6.72
C LYS A 88 -37.22 50.63 7.20
N GLU A 89 -36.13 51.36 7.44
CA GLU A 89 -36.18 52.75 7.90
C GLU A 89 -36.31 53.77 6.76
N HIS A 90 -36.26 53.33 5.49
CA HIS A 90 -36.57 54.18 4.36
C HIS A 90 -38.07 54.38 4.20
N ARG A 91 -38.52 55.64 4.35
CA ARG A 91 -39.94 56.06 4.31
C ARG A 91 -40.67 55.56 3.07
N TYR A 92 -39.99 55.59 1.92
CA TYR A 92 -40.58 55.22 0.62
C TYR A 92 -40.04 53.93 0.00
N LYS A 93 -39.16 53.19 0.69
CA LYS A 93 -38.47 52.00 0.13
C LYS A 93 -37.74 52.23 -1.21
N GLN A 94 -37.37 53.48 -1.50
CA GLN A 94 -36.70 53.91 -2.74
C GLN A 94 -35.30 54.42 -2.41
N CYS A 95 -34.41 53.50 -2.02
CA CYS A 95 -33.05 53.84 -1.65
C CYS A 95 -32.18 54.09 -2.89
N SER A 96 -31.31 55.09 -2.82
CA SER A 96 -30.33 55.43 -3.85
C SER A 96 -29.04 54.64 -3.67
N TRP A 97 -29.08 53.39 -4.10
CA TRP A 97 -27.97 52.45 -3.98
C TRP A 97 -26.69 52.88 -4.69
N ASN A 98 -26.80 53.70 -5.74
CA ASN A 98 -25.65 54.22 -6.50
C ASN A 98 -24.84 55.27 -5.72
N ASN A 99 -25.40 55.83 -4.64
CA ASN A 99 -24.70 56.82 -3.81
C ASN A 99 -23.86 56.17 -2.70
N THR A 100 -23.91 54.84 -2.55
CA THR A 100 -23.32 54.14 -1.41
C THR A 100 -22.45 52.96 -1.84
N SER A 101 -21.42 52.68 -1.03
CA SER A 101 -20.63 51.46 -1.16
C SER A 101 -20.93 50.50 -0.01
N ALA A 102 -21.46 49.32 -0.33
CA ALA A 102 -21.71 48.27 0.64
C ALA A 102 -20.44 47.80 1.38
N THR A 103 -19.26 47.93 0.77
CA THR A 103 -17.97 47.62 1.42
C THR A 103 -17.63 48.55 2.57
N LEU A 104 -18.25 49.73 2.64
CA LEU A 104 -17.99 50.76 3.64
C LEU A 104 -19.11 50.91 4.67
N TRP A 105 -20.19 50.14 4.55
CA TRP A 105 -21.34 50.24 5.47
C TRP A 105 -20.96 49.98 6.93
N GLN A 106 -19.93 49.18 7.19
CA GLN A 106 -19.52 48.81 8.55
C GLN A 106 -18.66 49.85 9.25
N THR A 107 -17.91 50.64 8.48
CA THR A 107 -16.91 51.56 9.01
C THR A 107 -17.34 53.01 8.90
N ASN A 108 -18.34 53.31 8.08
CA ASN A 108 -18.77 54.67 7.81
C ASN A 108 -20.30 54.79 7.82
N HIS A 109 -20.83 55.42 8.88
CA HIS A 109 -22.27 55.67 9.07
C HIS A 109 -22.86 56.54 7.96
N TRP A 110 -22.06 57.42 7.35
CA TRP A 110 -22.51 58.26 6.25
C TRP A 110 -22.82 57.46 4.97
N GLN A 111 -22.15 56.33 4.75
CA GLN A 111 -22.46 55.46 3.61
C GLN A 111 -23.89 54.91 3.69
N ILE A 112 -24.37 54.64 4.91
CA ILE A 112 -25.77 54.23 5.13
C ILE A 112 -26.72 55.43 4.90
N ALA A 113 -26.37 56.62 5.39
CA ALA A 113 -27.18 57.82 5.20
C ALA A 113 -27.37 58.19 3.72
N LYS A 114 -26.34 58.00 2.88
CA LYS A 114 -26.40 58.26 1.44
C LYS A 114 -27.46 57.45 0.69
N CYS A 115 -27.87 56.29 1.22
CA CYS A 115 -28.98 55.50 0.68
C CYS A 115 -30.31 56.28 0.62
N TYR A 116 -30.45 57.33 1.43
CA TYR A 116 -31.69 58.10 1.58
C TYR A 116 -31.66 59.41 0.76
N ILE A 117 -30.58 59.68 0.03
CA ILE A 117 -30.46 60.87 -0.82
C ILE A 117 -30.95 60.50 -2.22
N GLN A 118 -32.15 60.94 -2.60
CA GLN A 118 -32.82 60.50 -3.85
C GLN A 118 -32.09 60.88 -5.14
N THR A 119 -31.29 61.94 -5.13
CA THR A 119 -30.55 62.42 -6.30
C THR A 119 -29.20 61.71 -6.42
N GLY A 120 -28.76 61.43 -7.66
CA GLY A 120 -27.41 60.93 -7.93
C GLY A 120 -26.34 62.02 -7.71
N GLY A 121 -25.07 61.62 -7.69
CA GLY A 121 -23.93 62.54 -7.54
C GLY A 121 -23.36 62.64 -6.12
N TYR A 122 -23.78 61.76 -5.20
CA TYR A 122 -23.30 61.75 -3.82
C TYR A 122 -22.33 60.60 -3.51
N ALA A 123 -21.98 59.77 -4.50
CA ALA A 123 -21.11 58.62 -4.33
C ALA A 123 -19.76 58.99 -3.68
N GLU A 124 -19.15 60.08 -4.14
CA GLU A 124 -17.84 60.58 -3.71
C GLU A 124 -17.89 61.39 -2.41
N LYS A 125 -19.08 61.76 -1.92
CA LYS A 125 -19.21 62.51 -0.66
C LYS A 125 -18.90 61.58 0.52
N ILE A 126 -17.86 61.92 1.27
CA ILE A 126 -17.30 61.07 2.33
C ILE A 126 -18.01 61.33 3.67
N SER A 127 -18.45 62.58 3.88
CA SER A 127 -19.06 63.05 5.13
C SER A 127 -20.30 63.92 4.89
N ILE A 128 -21.02 64.25 5.96
CA ILE A 128 -22.12 65.21 5.91
C ILE A 128 -21.66 66.62 5.57
N GLN A 129 -20.43 66.99 5.96
CA GLN A 129 -19.85 68.31 5.70
C GLN A 129 -19.63 68.53 4.20
N ASP A 130 -19.30 67.47 3.46
CA ASP A 130 -19.12 67.51 2.00
C ASP A 130 -20.43 67.54 1.21
N THR A 131 -21.55 67.32 1.90
CA THR A 131 -22.89 67.19 1.31
C THR A 131 -23.58 68.55 1.27
N ASP A 132 -24.27 68.87 0.18
CA ASP A 132 -25.02 70.12 0.06
C ASP A 132 -26.29 70.11 0.93
N PHE A 133 -26.90 71.28 1.09
CA PHE A 133 -28.14 71.43 1.87
C PHE A 133 -29.25 70.48 1.39
N ASN A 134 -29.41 70.32 0.08
CA ASN A 134 -30.39 69.41 -0.49
C ASN A 134 -30.13 67.95 -0.11
N GLY A 135 -28.87 67.49 -0.11
CA GLY A 135 -28.51 66.15 0.31
C GLY A 135 -28.84 65.89 1.79
N VAL A 136 -28.48 66.82 2.67
CA VAL A 136 -28.79 66.73 4.12
C VAL A 136 -30.30 66.66 4.36
N VAL A 137 -31.07 67.59 3.78
CA VAL A 137 -32.52 67.61 3.92
C VAL A 137 -33.17 66.38 3.27
N SER A 138 -32.65 65.89 2.15
CA SER A 138 -33.16 64.68 1.49
C SER A 138 -32.97 63.44 2.35
N PHE A 139 -31.81 63.28 2.99
CA PHE A 139 -31.59 62.22 3.96
C PHE A 139 -32.64 62.27 5.09
N MET A 140 -32.84 63.44 5.69
CA MET A 140 -33.78 63.62 6.80
C MET A 140 -35.23 63.38 6.38
N LEU A 141 -35.63 63.80 5.18
CA LEU A 141 -36.98 63.59 4.66
C LEU A 141 -37.28 62.11 4.36
N ASN A 142 -36.29 61.35 3.91
CA ASN A 142 -36.50 59.97 3.47
C ASN A 142 -36.30 58.92 4.57
N CYS A 143 -35.74 59.31 5.72
CA CYS A 143 -35.48 58.43 6.85
C CYS A 143 -36.57 58.57 7.93
N THR A 144 -37.22 57.47 8.32
CA THR A 144 -38.30 57.46 9.33
C THR A 144 -37.81 57.78 10.74
N ARG A 145 -36.51 57.65 10.99
CA ARG A 145 -35.86 57.96 12.28
C ARG A 145 -35.99 59.42 12.69
N PHE A 146 -36.27 60.31 11.74
CA PHE A 146 -36.51 61.73 11.98
C PHE A 146 -37.98 62.04 12.31
N ASP A 147 -38.89 61.05 12.27
CA ASP A 147 -40.32 61.27 12.55
C ASP A 147 -40.60 61.74 13.98
N SER A 148 -39.77 61.34 14.94
CA SER A 148 -39.83 61.82 16.32
C SER A 148 -39.19 63.20 16.54
N LYS A 149 -38.50 63.73 15.52
CA LYS A 149 -37.70 64.96 15.61
C LYS A 149 -38.32 66.14 14.88
N PHE A 150 -39.16 65.87 13.89
CA PHE A 150 -39.83 66.89 13.08
C PHE A 150 -41.33 66.61 13.02
N SER A 151 -42.11 67.69 12.97
CA SER A 151 -43.56 67.58 12.86
C SER A 151 -43.95 67.21 11.43
N PHE A 152 -44.18 65.91 11.19
CA PHE A 152 -44.71 65.43 9.91
C PHE A 152 -46.26 65.37 9.95
N PRO A 153 -46.97 65.97 8.97
CA PRO A 153 -48.42 65.82 8.88
C PRO A 153 -48.79 64.35 8.60
N ILE A 154 -49.55 63.73 9.51
CA ILE A 154 -50.06 62.37 9.35
C ILE A 154 -51.42 62.44 8.64
N THR A 155 -51.61 61.66 7.57
CA THR A 155 -52.94 61.42 6.98
C THR A 155 -53.11 59.91 6.80
N HIS A 156 -54.17 59.32 7.37
CA HIS A 156 -54.43 57.87 7.38
C HIS A 156 -53.27 57.00 7.90
N GLY A 157 -52.65 57.39 9.02
CA GLY A 157 -51.64 56.56 9.70
C GLY A 157 -50.31 56.40 8.95
N LYS A 158 -50.08 57.16 7.87
CA LYS A 158 -48.80 57.19 7.14
C LYS A 158 -48.37 58.65 6.88
N PRO A 159 -47.05 58.96 6.95
CA PRO A 159 -46.53 60.24 6.50
C PRO A 159 -46.78 60.41 5.00
N THR A 160 -47.48 61.48 4.59
CA THR A 160 -47.83 61.66 3.16
C THR A 160 -46.72 62.32 2.35
N ARG A 161 -46.54 61.86 1.11
CA ARG A 161 -45.51 62.32 0.14
C ARG A 161 -45.71 63.75 -0.39
N ASN A 162 -46.88 64.35 -0.19
CA ASN A 162 -47.41 65.40 -1.08
C ASN A 162 -47.85 66.71 -0.39
N LYS A 163 -47.27 67.13 0.75
CA LYS A 163 -47.67 68.41 1.34
C LYS A 163 -46.53 69.36 1.75
N PRO A 164 -46.69 70.67 1.45
CA PRO A 164 -45.77 71.75 1.83
C PRO A 164 -45.76 72.07 3.33
N ALA A 165 -46.34 71.22 4.20
CA ALA A 165 -46.51 71.55 5.61
C ALA A 165 -45.29 71.18 6.48
N CYS A 166 -44.44 70.24 6.04
CA CYS A 166 -43.19 69.94 6.75
C CYS A 166 -42.13 71.02 6.49
N LEU A 167 -41.51 71.55 7.54
CA LEU A 167 -40.49 72.60 7.43
C LEU A 167 -39.25 72.15 6.64
N LEU A 168 -38.88 70.86 6.70
CA LEU A 168 -37.82 70.30 5.85
C LEU A 168 -38.18 70.37 4.36
N TYR A 169 -39.44 70.13 4.00
CA TYR A 169 -39.90 70.24 2.62
C TYR A 169 -39.86 71.70 2.16
N LYS A 170 -40.41 72.62 2.96
CA LYS A 170 -40.39 74.07 2.63
C LYS A 170 -38.96 74.56 2.43
N ALA A 171 -38.05 74.19 3.33
CA ALA A 171 -36.64 74.54 3.23
C ALA A 171 -35.96 73.97 1.97
N ARG A 172 -36.34 72.77 1.53
CA ARG A 172 -35.87 72.21 0.25
C ARG A 172 -36.37 73.02 -0.95
N GLU A 173 -37.61 73.52 -0.90
CA GLU A 173 -38.13 74.41 -1.95
C GLU A 173 -37.40 75.76 -1.97
N VAL A 174 -37.02 76.31 -0.80
CA VAL A 174 -36.12 77.48 -0.72
C VAL A 174 -34.79 77.18 -1.42
N HIS A 175 -34.17 76.04 -1.13
CA HIS A 175 -32.95 75.63 -1.80
C HIS A 175 -33.12 75.57 -3.33
N LYS A 176 -34.18 74.94 -3.82
CA LYS A 176 -34.48 74.85 -5.25
C LYS A 176 -34.68 76.24 -5.87
N ALA A 177 -35.42 77.12 -5.20
CA ALA A 177 -35.67 78.48 -5.66
C ALA A 177 -34.39 79.30 -5.74
N VAL A 178 -33.47 79.16 -4.78
CA VAL A 178 -32.21 79.90 -4.77
C VAL A 178 -31.19 79.30 -5.74
N ARG A 179 -30.95 77.98 -5.70
CA ARG A 179 -29.85 77.32 -6.44
C ARG A 179 -30.16 77.07 -7.91
N HIS A 180 -31.43 76.96 -8.29
CA HIS A 180 -31.85 76.78 -9.68
C HIS A 180 -32.46 78.05 -10.30
N SER A 181 -32.34 79.20 -9.63
CA SER A 181 -32.74 80.48 -10.23
C SER A 181 -31.77 80.84 -11.36
N SER A 182 -32.20 80.69 -12.61
CA SER A 182 -31.43 81.10 -13.79
C SER A 182 -31.19 82.61 -13.83
N LYS A 183 -32.00 83.39 -13.12
CA LYS A 183 -31.94 84.85 -13.06
C LYS A 183 -31.13 85.37 -11.87
N MET A 184 -30.79 84.51 -10.89
CA MET A 184 -30.06 84.85 -9.66
C MET A 184 -30.65 86.07 -8.93
N LYS A 185 -31.99 86.13 -8.86
CA LYS A 185 -32.77 87.25 -8.32
C LYS A 185 -33.77 86.72 -7.30
N VAL A 186 -33.87 87.39 -6.16
CA VAL A 186 -34.80 87.10 -5.06
C VAL A 186 -35.43 88.41 -4.60
N THR A 187 -36.76 88.47 -4.53
CA THR A 187 -37.45 89.68 -4.06
C THR A 187 -37.30 89.84 -2.54
N ASP A 188 -37.55 91.03 -1.99
CA ASP A 188 -37.52 91.23 -0.53
C ASP A 188 -38.55 90.35 0.19
N VAL A 189 -39.71 90.13 -0.43
CA VAL A 189 -40.78 89.28 0.10
C VAL A 189 -40.32 87.82 0.16
N ASP A 190 -39.75 87.31 -0.93
CA ASP A 190 -39.21 85.95 -0.98
C ASP A 190 -38.08 85.76 0.01
N LEU A 191 -37.18 86.75 0.13
CA LEU A 191 -36.07 86.69 1.07
C LEU A 191 -36.58 86.57 2.52
N GLN A 192 -37.57 87.37 2.90
CA GLN A 192 -38.18 87.32 4.22
C GLN A 192 -38.85 85.96 4.49
N ASP A 193 -39.54 85.40 3.49
CA ASP A 193 -40.13 84.06 3.59
C ASP A 193 -39.05 82.97 3.73
N TYR A 194 -37.94 83.10 3.03
CA TYR A 194 -36.80 82.18 3.12
C TYR A 194 -36.17 82.20 4.51
N PHE A 195 -35.87 83.38 5.06
CA PHE A 195 -35.35 83.51 6.43
C PHE A 195 -36.33 82.95 7.47
N THR A 196 -37.61 83.28 7.34
CA THR A 196 -38.66 82.77 8.22
C THR A 196 -38.73 81.24 8.18
N THR A 197 -38.71 80.66 6.99
CA THR A 197 -38.74 79.21 6.78
C THR A 197 -37.53 78.51 7.39
N LEU A 198 -36.32 79.01 7.14
CA LEU A 198 -35.08 78.40 7.65
C LEU A 198 -34.94 78.58 9.17
N ASN A 199 -35.33 79.72 9.72
CA ASN A 199 -35.32 79.97 11.16
C ASN A 199 -36.33 79.07 11.89
N ASN A 200 -37.53 78.90 11.32
CA ASN A 200 -38.52 77.98 11.87
C ASN A 200 -38.04 76.52 11.82
N LEU A 201 -37.39 76.11 10.73
CA LEU A 201 -36.82 74.76 10.63
C LEU A 201 -35.82 74.47 11.75
N LEU A 202 -34.88 75.39 12.00
CA LEU A 202 -33.88 75.24 13.07
C LEU A 202 -34.49 75.33 14.48
N LYS A 203 -35.77 75.70 14.60
CA LYS A 203 -36.51 75.76 15.88
C LYS A 203 -37.56 74.65 16.03
N ASP A 204 -37.82 73.86 14.98
CA ASP A 204 -38.91 72.87 14.91
C ASP A 204 -38.72 71.67 15.87
N SER A 205 -37.51 71.48 16.38
CA SER A 205 -37.17 70.31 17.20
C SER A 205 -36.72 70.69 18.60
N GLN A 206 -37.20 69.95 19.61
CA GLN A 206 -36.62 69.96 20.95
C GLN A 206 -35.13 69.58 20.97
N TYR A 207 -34.64 68.91 19.91
CA TYR A 207 -33.22 68.60 19.77
C TYR A 207 -32.41 69.84 19.38
N PHE A 208 -32.92 70.71 18.50
CA PHE A 208 -32.20 71.92 18.11
C PHE A 208 -32.16 72.97 19.22
N SER A 209 -33.13 72.95 20.14
CA SER A 209 -33.08 73.79 21.35
C SER A 209 -32.02 73.34 22.35
N GLN A 210 -31.43 72.15 22.19
CA GLN A 210 -30.32 71.66 22.99
C GLN A 210 -28.98 71.70 22.24
N ASP A 211 -29.01 71.73 20.91
CA ASP A 211 -27.82 71.77 20.05
C ASP A 211 -27.21 73.18 19.93
N ASN A 212 -25.99 73.35 20.43
CA ASN A 212 -25.26 74.62 20.36
C ASN A 212 -24.96 75.05 18.91
N VAL A 213 -24.76 74.11 17.98
CA VAL A 213 -24.49 74.42 16.57
C VAL A 213 -25.75 75.01 15.91
N ALA A 214 -26.91 74.41 16.17
CA ALA A 214 -28.19 74.90 15.66
C ALA A 214 -28.56 76.26 16.28
N LYS A 215 -28.34 76.47 17.58
CA LYS A 215 -28.50 77.78 18.23
C LYS A 215 -27.63 78.84 17.59
N ASN A 216 -26.36 78.53 17.35
CA ASN A 216 -25.43 79.45 16.69
C ASN A 216 -25.86 79.76 15.25
N ALA A 217 -26.39 78.78 14.53
CA ALA A 217 -26.95 78.98 13.19
C ALA A 217 -28.18 79.92 13.23
N VAL A 218 -29.09 79.78 14.19
CA VAL A 218 -30.22 80.70 14.39
C VAL A 218 -29.75 82.13 14.66
N VAL A 219 -28.74 82.32 15.50
CA VAL A 219 -28.14 83.64 15.79
C VAL A 219 -27.52 84.24 14.53
N LYS A 220 -26.75 83.45 13.77
CA LYS A 220 -26.14 83.89 12.51
C LYS A 220 -27.16 84.25 11.44
N LEU A 221 -28.28 83.50 11.35
CA LEU A 221 -29.38 83.83 10.45
C LEU A 221 -30.05 85.16 10.83
N ALA A 222 -30.33 85.37 12.12
CA ALA A 222 -30.93 86.60 12.60
C ALA A 222 -30.00 87.82 12.41
N GLN A 223 -28.69 87.61 12.51
CA GLN A 223 -27.70 88.64 12.21
C GLN A 223 -27.70 88.98 10.71
N LEU A 224 -27.61 87.96 9.84
CA LEU A 224 -27.63 88.12 8.39
C LEU A 224 -28.92 88.77 7.85
N GLU A 225 -30.05 88.51 8.49
CA GLU A 225 -31.35 89.12 8.16
C GLU A 225 -31.31 90.64 8.40
N LYS A 226 -30.77 91.07 9.55
CA LYS A 226 -30.68 92.48 9.97
C LYS A 226 -29.55 93.25 9.29
N ASP A 227 -28.47 92.56 8.93
CA ASP A 227 -27.34 93.18 8.26
C ASP A 227 -27.83 93.71 6.91
N ALA A 228 -27.94 95.03 6.78
CA ALA A 228 -27.93 95.64 5.45
C ALA A 228 -26.61 95.18 4.85
N LEU A 229 -26.68 94.37 3.79
CA LEU A 229 -25.49 93.80 3.15
C LEU A 229 -24.81 94.90 2.34
N LEU A 230 -24.36 95.93 3.04
CA LEU A 230 -23.20 96.71 2.67
C LEU A 230 -22.05 95.74 2.89
N LEU A 231 -21.84 94.84 1.91
CA LEU A 231 -20.54 94.18 1.76
C LEU A 231 -19.53 95.32 1.75
N THR A 232 -18.90 95.58 2.88
CA THR A 232 -17.76 96.47 2.91
C THR A 232 -16.77 95.90 1.90
N ARG A 233 -15.96 96.76 1.28
CA ARG A 233 -14.90 96.29 0.36
C ARG A 233 -14.08 95.15 1.00
N ALA A 234 -13.89 95.18 2.33
CA ALA A 234 -13.25 94.13 3.10
C ALA A 234 -14.05 92.82 3.12
N GLU A 235 -15.36 92.82 3.38
CA GLU A 235 -16.19 91.60 3.36
C GLU A 235 -16.36 91.02 1.95
N MET A 236 -16.41 91.88 0.92
CA MET A 236 -16.45 91.43 -0.47
C MET A 236 -15.11 90.83 -0.91
N MET A 237 -14.00 91.39 -0.44
CA MET A 237 -12.68 90.79 -0.61
C MET A 237 -12.52 89.51 0.19
N CYS A 238 -13.08 89.39 1.40
CA CYS A 238 -13.12 88.13 2.15
C CYS A 238 -14.01 87.09 1.46
N PHE A 239 -15.14 87.46 0.87
CA PHE A 239 -15.96 86.55 0.06
C PHE A 239 -15.23 86.13 -1.21
N LEU A 240 -14.55 87.05 -1.89
CA LEU A 240 -13.74 86.72 -3.07
C LEU A 240 -12.53 85.86 -2.72
N ASP A 241 -11.85 86.12 -1.60
CA ASP A 241 -10.77 85.27 -1.08
C ASP A 241 -11.31 83.91 -0.66
N ALA A 242 -12.50 83.85 -0.05
CA ALA A 242 -13.15 82.59 0.30
C ALA A 242 -13.56 81.82 -0.95
N VAL A 243 -14.09 82.49 -1.98
CA VAL A 243 -14.44 81.90 -3.28
C VAL A 243 -13.19 81.48 -4.03
N GLU A 244 -12.12 82.27 -4.04
CA GLU A 244 -10.83 81.96 -4.66
C GLU A 244 -10.14 80.82 -3.92
N THR A 245 -10.17 80.79 -2.60
CA THR A 245 -9.66 79.69 -1.77
C THR A 245 -10.49 78.44 -2.02
N THR A 246 -11.82 78.56 -2.11
CA THR A 246 -12.72 77.45 -2.44
C THR A 246 -12.45 76.95 -3.85
N LEU A 247 -12.24 77.82 -4.84
CA LEU A 247 -11.90 77.47 -6.22
C LEU A 247 -10.51 76.83 -6.32
N LYS A 248 -9.51 77.35 -5.62
CA LYS A 248 -8.17 76.75 -5.52
C LYS A 248 -8.24 75.39 -4.84
N GLN A 249 -9.05 75.25 -3.80
CA GLN A 249 -9.28 73.98 -3.13
C GLN A 249 -10.04 73.01 -4.04
N HIS A 250 -11.04 73.49 -4.80
CA HIS A 250 -11.75 72.69 -5.79
C HIS A 250 -10.82 72.26 -6.92
N LEU A 251 -9.97 73.15 -7.44
CA LEU A 251 -8.95 72.83 -8.44
C LEU A 251 -7.93 71.82 -7.91
N LYS A 252 -7.49 71.96 -6.65
CA LYS A 252 -6.63 70.98 -6.00
C LYS A 252 -7.33 69.63 -5.84
N ASN A 253 -8.59 69.63 -5.43
CA ASN A 253 -9.39 68.42 -5.28
C ASN A 253 -9.62 67.76 -6.64
N VAL A 254 -10.03 68.51 -7.66
CA VAL A 254 -10.20 68.01 -9.03
C VAL A 254 -8.89 67.49 -9.60
N ALA A 255 -7.77 68.20 -9.42
CA ALA A 255 -6.46 67.72 -9.85
C ALA A 255 -6.07 66.43 -9.11
N LYS A 256 -6.33 66.36 -7.81
CA LYS A 256 -6.12 65.16 -7.01
C LYS A 256 -7.02 64.02 -7.48
N ASP A 257 -8.30 64.26 -7.72
CA ASP A 257 -9.26 63.26 -8.17
C ASP A 257 -8.90 62.73 -9.56
N VAL A 258 -8.46 63.61 -10.48
CA VAL A 258 -7.96 63.20 -11.81
C VAL A 258 -6.71 62.33 -11.68
N VAL A 259 -5.76 62.71 -10.82
CA VAL A 259 -4.55 61.93 -10.56
C VAL A 259 -4.89 60.61 -9.89
N ASP A 260 -5.71 60.61 -8.85
CA ASP A 260 -6.12 59.42 -8.10
C ASP A 260 -6.93 58.47 -8.99
N THR A 261 -7.80 58.99 -9.85
CA THR A 261 -8.53 58.20 -10.86
C THR A 261 -7.57 57.58 -11.86
N SER A 262 -6.64 58.37 -12.43
CA SER A 262 -5.65 57.86 -13.38
C SER A 262 -4.72 56.81 -12.73
N VAL A 263 -4.30 57.03 -11.48
CA VAL A 263 -3.49 56.09 -10.71
C VAL A 263 -4.29 54.83 -10.36
N ASN A 264 -5.57 54.95 -10.01
CA ASN A 264 -6.43 53.81 -9.75
C ASN A 264 -6.70 53.00 -11.03
N ASP A 265 -6.96 53.65 -12.16
CA ASP A 265 -7.11 52.98 -13.45
C ASP A 265 -5.82 52.25 -13.84
N LEU A 266 -4.65 52.88 -13.67
CA LEU A 266 -3.36 52.23 -13.86
C LEU A 266 -3.15 51.07 -12.90
N ARG A 267 -3.53 51.19 -11.62
CA ARG A 267 -3.47 50.09 -10.64
C ARG A 267 -4.39 48.94 -11.01
N VAL A 268 -5.62 49.21 -11.43
CA VAL A 268 -6.60 48.20 -11.85
C VAL A 268 -6.10 47.49 -13.10
N ASN A 269 -5.66 48.24 -14.11
CA ASN A 269 -5.12 47.67 -15.34
C ASN A 269 -3.84 46.85 -15.07
N THR A 270 -2.94 47.35 -14.22
CA THR A 270 -1.75 46.61 -13.80
C THR A 270 -2.14 45.34 -13.04
N GLY A 271 -3.13 45.41 -12.15
CA GLY A 271 -3.67 44.26 -11.43
C GLY A 271 -4.27 43.21 -12.36
N LEU A 272 -5.02 43.63 -13.39
CA LEU A 272 -5.55 42.75 -14.43
C LEU A 272 -4.42 42.10 -15.23
N CYS A 273 -3.39 42.85 -15.62
CA CYS A 273 -2.21 42.31 -16.30
C CYS A 273 -1.47 41.28 -15.43
N ILE A 274 -1.25 41.58 -14.14
CA ILE A 274 -0.63 40.66 -13.19
C ILE A 274 -1.47 39.38 -13.06
N ASN A 275 -2.79 39.50 -12.95
CA ASN A 275 -3.68 38.34 -12.87
C ASN A 275 -3.63 37.48 -14.14
N ASN A 276 -3.60 38.10 -15.32
CA ASN A 276 -3.45 37.38 -16.59
C ASN A 276 -2.09 36.67 -16.70
N ILE A 277 -1.00 37.32 -16.27
CA ILE A 277 0.34 36.72 -16.23
C ILE A 277 0.37 35.54 -15.25
N ASN A 278 -0.22 35.69 -14.07
CA ASN A 278 -0.31 34.61 -13.08
C ASN A 278 -1.13 33.44 -13.62
N TYR A 279 -2.29 33.71 -14.22
CA TYR A 279 -3.12 32.69 -14.87
C TYR A 279 -2.36 31.93 -15.96
N PHE A 280 -1.65 32.65 -16.85
CA PHE A 280 -0.82 32.04 -17.88
C PHE A 280 0.32 31.20 -17.28
N ARG A 281 1.02 31.74 -16.28
CA ARG A 281 2.09 31.01 -15.57
C ARG A 281 1.57 29.72 -14.96
N ASP A 282 0.43 29.76 -14.28
CA ASP A 282 -0.13 28.60 -13.59
C ASP A 282 -0.63 27.55 -14.61
N THR A 283 -1.20 28.00 -15.73
CA THR A 283 -1.56 27.12 -16.86
C THR A 283 -0.31 26.45 -17.43
N CYS A 284 0.76 27.19 -17.71
CA CYS A 284 2.02 26.61 -18.19
C CYS A 284 2.63 25.63 -17.19
N LYS A 285 2.59 25.93 -15.89
CA LYS A 285 3.04 25.01 -14.84
C LYS A 285 2.25 23.71 -14.85
N GLN A 286 0.93 23.78 -14.96
CA GLN A 286 0.07 22.59 -15.02
C GLN A 286 0.39 21.72 -16.25
N GLU A 287 0.57 22.34 -17.43
CA GLU A 287 0.93 21.60 -18.64
C GLU A 287 2.32 20.98 -18.55
N LEU A 288 3.31 21.70 -18.00
CA LEU A 288 4.64 21.13 -17.75
C LEU A 288 4.58 19.95 -16.78
N SER A 289 3.79 20.03 -15.71
CA SER A 289 3.59 18.93 -14.78
C SER A 289 2.91 17.72 -15.44
N LYS A 290 1.92 17.94 -16.32
CA LYS A 290 1.30 16.87 -17.10
C LYS A 290 2.31 16.18 -18.01
N GLN A 291 3.11 16.95 -18.75
CA GLN A 291 4.13 16.41 -19.64
C GLN A 291 5.22 15.65 -18.87
N ALA A 292 5.65 16.17 -17.72
CA ALA A 292 6.61 15.48 -16.86
C ALA A 292 6.06 14.12 -16.40
N ASN A 293 4.78 14.06 -15.99
CA ASN A 293 4.15 12.81 -15.57
C ASN A 293 4.04 11.79 -16.73
N ILE A 294 3.73 12.25 -17.94
CA ILE A 294 3.69 11.40 -19.14
C ILE A 294 5.08 10.82 -19.40
N HIS A 295 6.13 11.65 -19.44
CA HIS A 295 7.49 11.18 -19.65
C HIS A 295 7.95 10.21 -18.55
N THR A 296 7.62 10.46 -17.28
CA THR A 296 7.92 9.52 -16.19
C THR A 296 7.25 8.17 -16.43
N HIS A 297 5.97 8.18 -16.80
CA HIS A 297 5.24 6.95 -17.12
C HIS A 297 5.85 6.20 -18.31
N ASP A 298 6.19 6.90 -19.40
CA ASP A 298 6.82 6.30 -20.58
C ASP A 298 8.19 5.69 -20.25
N ILE A 299 8.97 6.33 -19.38
CA ILE A 299 10.26 5.81 -18.90
C ILE A 299 10.03 4.54 -18.08
N ASP A 300 9.07 4.55 -17.15
CA ASP A 300 8.76 3.38 -16.33
C ASP A 300 8.30 2.19 -17.20
N GLU A 301 7.39 2.42 -18.15
CA GLU A 301 6.96 1.38 -19.10
C GLU A 301 8.11 0.88 -19.99
N HIS A 302 9.03 1.75 -20.40
CA HIS A 302 10.21 1.34 -21.15
C HIS A 302 11.15 0.48 -20.29
N VAL A 303 11.38 0.87 -19.03
CA VAL A 303 12.20 0.10 -18.08
C VAL A 303 11.59 -1.27 -17.81
N ASP A 304 10.27 -1.37 -17.63
CA ASP A 304 9.61 -2.65 -17.37
C ASP A 304 9.63 -3.56 -18.60
N ARG A 305 9.48 -3.01 -19.81
CA ARG A 305 9.68 -3.78 -21.05
C ARG A 305 11.11 -4.30 -21.19
N GLN A 306 12.11 -3.50 -20.83
CA GLN A 306 13.51 -3.92 -20.85
C GLN A 306 13.78 -5.02 -19.82
N LYS A 307 13.25 -4.90 -18.59
CA LYS A 307 13.36 -5.95 -17.57
C LYS A 307 12.74 -7.26 -18.04
N GLN A 308 11.52 -7.22 -18.57
CA GLN A 308 10.86 -8.42 -19.11
C GLN A 308 11.69 -9.05 -20.26
N GLY A 309 12.24 -8.22 -21.15
CA GLY A 309 13.10 -8.70 -22.23
C GLY A 309 14.38 -9.38 -21.74
N ILE A 310 15.00 -8.85 -20.68
CA ILE A 310 16.16 -9.46 -20.01
C ILE A 310 15.77 -10.78 -19.35
N ASP A 311 14.66 -10.82 -18.61
CA ASP A 311 14.17 -12.03 -17.94
C ASP A 311 13.84 -13.14 -18.94
N ASP A 312 13.20 -12.80 -20.05
CA ASP A 312 12.92 -13.74 -21.15
C ASP A 312 14.22 -14.27 -21.78
N HIS A 313 15.23 -13.41 -21.96
CA HIS A 313 16.54 -13.80 -22.49
C HIS A 313 17.28 -14.74 -21.52
N ILE A 314 17.29 -14.42 -20.23
CA ILE A 314 17.83 -15.28 -19.16
C ILE A 314 17.10 -16.62 -19.16
N GLY A 315 15.76 -16.61 -19.26
CA GLY A 315 14.94 -17.82 -19.31
C GLY A 315 15.28 -18.72 -20.50
N ARG A 316 15.53 -18.15 -21.69
CA ARG A 316 16.00 -18.90 -22.86
C ARG A 316 17.39 -19.50 -22.65
N HIS A 317 18.33 -18.73 -22.11
CA HIS A 317 19.67 -19.23 -21.82
C HIS A 317 19.64 -20.37 -20.79
N LYS A 318 18.86 -20.21 -19.72
CA LYS A 318 18.68 -21.26 -18.71
C LYS A 318 18.14 -22.55 -19.33
N LYS A 319 17.06 -22.47 -20.13
CA LYS A 319 16.53 -23.65 -20.86
C LYS A 319 17.56 -24.28 -21.78
N GLY A 320 18.37 -23.48 -22.46
CA GLY A 320 19.46 -23.97 -23.32
C GLY A 320 20.54 -24.72 -22.53
N ILE A 321 20.95 -24.18 -21.38
CA ILE A 321 21.91 -24.83 -20.48
C ILE A 321 21.32 -26.13 -19.92
N ASP A 322 20.09 -26.10 -19.42
CA ASP A 322 19.39 -27.29 -18.89
C ASP A 322 19.31 -28.39 -19.97
N GLY A 323 18.98 -28.02 -21.22
CA GLY A 323 18.97 -28.95 -22.34
C GLY A 323 20.36 -29.53 -22.67
N HIS A 324 21.42 -28.72 -22.60
CA HIS A 324 22.78 -29.21 -22.81
C HIS A 324 23.25 -30.15 -21.70
N VAL A 325 22.92 -29.84 -20.44
CA VAL A 325 23.22 -30.70 -19.28
C VAL A 325 22.50 -32.04 -19.39
N GLU A 326 21.22 -32.05 -19.79
CA GLU A 326 20.48 -33.30 -19.98
C GLU A 326 21.04 -34.12 -21.15
N GLY A 327 21.45 -33.46 -22.24
CA GLY A 327 22.16 -34.11 -23.35
C GLY A 327 23.47 -34.77 -22.92
N LEU A 328 24.31 -34.05 -22.17
CA LEU A 328 25.57 -34.60 -21.63
C LEU A 328 25.31 -35.80 -20.70
N LYS A 329 24.25 -35.74 -19.89
CA LYS A 329 23.86 -36.85 -19.02
C LYS A 329 23.47 -38.08 -19.83
N GLN A 330 22.67 -37.91 -20.89
CA GLN A 330 22.33 -39.00 -21.81
C GLN A 330 23.58 -39.57 -22.50
N ASP A 331 24.48 -38.73 -22.99
CA ASP A 331 25.73 -39.17 -23.63
C ASP A 331 26.62 -39.98 -22.67
N ILE A 332 26.72 -39.55 -21.41
CA ILE A 332 27.44 -40.28 -20.35
C ILE A 332 26.77 -41.63 -20.07
N ASP A 333 25.46 -41.67 -19.93
CA ASP A 333 24.70 -42.90 -19.69
C ASP A 333 24.85 -43.89 -20.85
N GLU A 334 24.77 -43.41 -22.09
CA GLU A 334 25.02 -44.21 -23.29
C GLU A 334 26.46 -44.74 -23.34
N HIS A 335 27.44 -43.90 -23.04
CA HIS A 335 28.84 -44.30 -23.01
C HIS A 335 29.09 -45.36 -21.92
N ALA A 336 28.55 -45.16 -20.72
CA ALA A 336 28.63 -46.13 -19.63
C ALA A 336 27.99 -47.47 -20.03
N ASN A 337 26.80 -47.44 -20.65
CA ASN A 337 26.13 -48.64 -21.14
C ASN A 337 26.95 -49.37 -22.22
N ARG A 338 27.57 -48.66 -23.16
CA ARG A 338 28.49 -49.27 -24.14
C ARG A 338 29.67 -49.95 -23.45
N HIS A 339 30.23 -49.34 -22.41
CA HIS A 339 31.35 -49.93 -21.66
C HIS A 339 30.92 -51.18 -20.89
N ILE A 340 29.76 -51.16 -20.23
CA ILE A 340 29.18 -52.32 -19.54
C ILE A 340 28.98 -53.48 -20.52
N GLN A 341 28.33 -53.23 -21.65
CA GLN A 341 28.13 -54.25 -22.69
C GLN A 341 29.45 -54.79 -23.25
N GLY A 342 30.47 -53.95 -23.38
CA GLY A 342 31.82 -54.37 -23.78
C GLY A 342 32.46 -55.30 -22.75
N MET A 343 32.33 -54.98 -21.46
CA MET A 343 32.81 -55.82 -20.36
C MET A 343 32.07 -57.15 -20.29
N ASP A 344 30.74 -57.14 -20.45
CA ASP A 344 29.92 -58.37 -20.46
C ASP A 344 30.32 -59.29 -21.61
N LYS A 345 30.47 -58.75 -22.83
CA LYS A 345 30.97 -59.55 -23.97
C LYS A 345 32.35 -60.13 -23.72
N GLN A 346 33.24 -59.40 -23.05
CA GLN A 346 34.57 -59.90 -22.72
C GLN A 346 34.50 -60.99 -21.64
N ALA A 347 33.64 -60.82 -20.64
CA ALA A 347 33.40 -61.81 -19.60
C ALA A 347 32.82 -63.11 -20.20
N ASP A 348 31.88 -63.02 -21.14
CA ASP A 348 31.33 -64.16 -21.86
C ASP A 348 32.40 -64.90 -22.67
N LYS A 349 33.27 -64.17 -23.37
CA LYS A 349 34.41 -64.78 -24.08
C LYS A 349 35.37 -65.50 -23.14
N HIS A 350 35.68 -64.90 -21.99
CA HIS A 350 36.52 -65.55 -20.99
C HIS A 350 35.85 -66.81 -20.43
N LYS A 351 34.55 -66.75 -20.12
CA LYS A 351 33.77 -67.89 -19.66
C LYS A 351 33.81 -69.03 -20.69
N GLN A 352 33.53 -68.73 -21.96
CA GLN A 352 33.62 -69.70 -23.04
C GLN A 352 35.04 -70.30 -23.16
N GLY A 353 36.09 -69.47 -23.07
CA GLY A 353 37.47 -69.94 -23.10
C GLY A 353 37.83 -70.86 -21.93
N ILE A 354 37.30 -70.59 -20.73
CA ILE A 354 37.43 -71.46 -19.56
C ILE A 354 36.70 -72.78 -19.79
N ASP A 355 35.47 -72.75 -20.31
CA ASP A 355 34.68 -73.95 -20.60
C ASP A 355 35.39 -74.84 -21.65
N GLU A 356 35.87 -74.24 -22.75
CA GLU A 356 36.66 -74.95 -23.78
C GLU A 356 37.96 -75.54 -23.22
N HIS A 357 38.63 -74.83 -22.30
CA HIS A 357 39.82 -75.33 -21.65
C HIS A 357 39.51 -76.51 -20.71
N ALA A 358 38.42 -76.43 -19.94
CA ALA A 358 37.95 -77.51 -19.08
C ALA A 358 37.58 -78.76 -19.90
N ASP A 359 36.90 -78.59 -21.04
CA ASP A 359 36.55 -79.69 -21.95
C ASP A 359 37.79 -80.37 -22.54
N ARG A 360 38.80 -79.60 -22.96
CA ARG A 360 40.09 -80.16 -23.40
C ARG A 360 40.78 -80.96 -22.31
N HIS A 361 40.77 -80.46 -21.06
CA HIS A 361 41.32 -81.18 -19.92
C HIS A 361 40.58 -82.50 -19.67
N LYS A 362 39.24 -82.47 -19.70
CA LYS A 362 38.41 -83.67 -19.57
C LYS A 362 38.72 -84.71 -20.65
N GLN A 363 38.77 -84.29 -21.92
CA GLN A 363 39.15 -85.17 -23.03
C GLN A 363 40.55 -85.77 -22.84
N GLY A 364 41.53 -84.97 -22.42
CA GLY A 364 42.89 -85.46 -22.12
C GLY A 364 42.93 -86.50 -21.00
N ILE A 365 42.11 -86.34 -19.96
CA ILE A 365 41.94 -87.33 -18.89
C ILE A 365 41.31 -88.62 -19.44
N ASP A 366 40.26 -88.51 -20.24
CA ASP A 366 39.56 -89.66 -20.84
C ASP A 366 40.47 -90.46 -21.79
N GLU A 367 41.27 -89.78 -22.60
CA GLU A 367 42.29 -90.40 -23.45
C GLU A 367 43.37 -91.11 -22.63
N HIS A 368 43.86 -90.46 -21.57
CA HIS A 368 44.86 -91.05 -20.68
C HIS A 368 44.31 -92.31 -19.99
N ALA A 369 43.09 -92.25 -19.47
CA ALA A 369 42.40 -93.40 -18.88
C ALA A 369 42.24 -94.55 -19.89
N SER A 370 41.89 -94.23 -21.14
CA SER A 370 41.76 -95.21 -22.22
C SER A 370 43.09 -95.87 -22.58
N ARG A 371 44.18 -95.09 -22.68
CA ARG A 371 45.55 -95.63 -22.88
C ARG A 371 45.95 -96.54 -21.73
N HIS A 372 45.69 -96.13 -20.49
CA HIS A 372 45.99 -96.94 -19.31
C HIS A 372 45.21 -98.27 -19.32
N LYS A 373 43.91 -98.24 -19.66
CA LYS A 373 43.07 -99.44 -19.84
C LYS A 373 43.65 -100.39 -20.90
N GLN A 374 44.08 -99.88 -22.05
CA GLN A 374 44.72 -100.70 -23.09
C GLN A 374 46.06 -101.29 -22.64
N CYS A 375 46.89 -100.53 -21.93
CA CYS A 375 48.13 -101.05 -21.35
C CYS A 375 47.88 -102.19 -20.37
N LEU A 376 46.84 -102.08 -19.53
CA LEU A 376 46.42 -103.17 -18.64
C LEU A 376 45.96 -104.40 -19.42
N TYR A 377 45.17 -104.24 -20.49
CA TYR A 377 44.79 -105.38 -21.33
C TYR A 377 45.97 -106.06 -22.00
N LYS A 378 46.89 -105.31 -22.61
CA LYS A 378 48.11 -105.88 -23.21
C LYS A 378 48.96 -106.62 -22.17
N ARG A 379 49.03 -106.10 -20.94
CA ARG A 379 49.75 -106.75 -19.85
C ARG A 379 49.05 -108.03 -19.39
N ALA A 380 47.72 -108.04 -19.36
CA ALA A 380 46.92 -109.23 -19.08
C ALA A 380 47.08 -110.29 -20.19
N GLU A 381 47.02 -109.90 -21.47
CA GLU A 381 47.26 -110.80 -22.61
C GLU A 381 48.66 -111.39 -22.59
N LYS A 382 49.68 -110.58 -22.29
CA LYS A 382 51.05 -111.07 -22.10
C LYS A 382 51.12 -112.09 -20.96
N CYS A 383 50.50 -111.80 -19.82
CA CYS A 383 50.47 -112.71 -18.69
C CYS A 383 49.75 -114.04 -19.04
N ILE A 384 48.67 -113.99 -19.82
CA ILE A 384 47.98 -115.18 -20.35
C ILE A 384 48.91 -115.97 -21.28
N LYS A 385 49.65 -115.31 -22.18
CA LYS A 385 50.65 -115.98 -23.04
C LYS A 385 51.79 -116.59 -22.24
N ASP A 386 52.34 -115.88 -21.27
CA ASP A 386 53.42 -116.36 -20.39
C ASP A 386 52.93 -117.60 -19.62
N ILE A 387 51.67 -117.62 -19.15
CA ILE A 387 51.02 -118.79 -18.55
C ILE A 387 50.87 -119.93 -19.55
N GLN A 388 50.45 -119.65 -20.80
CA GLN A 388 50.30 -120.65 -21.86
C GLN A 388 51.64 -121.25 -22.31
N GLU A 389 52.73 -120.48 -22.30
CA GLU A 389 54.10 -120.96 -22.57
C GLU A 389 54.68 -121.78 -21.42
N GLN A 390 54.39 -121.43 -20.15
CA GLN A 390 54.86 -122.21 -18.99
C GLN A 390 54.12 -123.53 -18.80
N PHE A 391 52.86 -123.64 -19.24
CA PHE A 391 51.98 -124.77 -18.89
C PHE A 391 51.30 -125.42 -20.11
N GLY A 392 52.03 -125.57 -21.22
CA GLY A 392 51.51 -126.08 -22.50
C GLY A 392 50.44 -127.18 -22.40
N ASN A 393 49.30 -126.96 -23.08
CA ASN A 393 48.16 -127.86 -23.33
C ASN A 393 48.00 -129.10 -22.43
N THR A 394 48.06 -128.91 -21.11
CA THR A 394 47.75 -129.96 -20.14
C THR A 394 46.32 -129.77 -19.69
N THR A 395 45.43 -130.63 -20.17
CA THR A 395 44.06 -130.75 -19.65
C THR A 395 44.13 -131.22 -18.20
N PHE A 396 44.03 -130.27 -17.27
CA PHE A 396 43.90 -130.47 -15.84
C PHE A 396 42.53 -131.10 -15.55
N THR A 397 42.47 -132.34 -15.08
CA THR A 397 41.20 -133.02 -14.77
C THR A 397 40.80 -132.79 -13.31
N GLU A 398 39.50 -132.68 -13.03
CA GLU A 398 38.92 -132.40 -11.71
C GLU A 398 39.37 -133.40 -10.62
N THR A 399 39.75 -134.61 -11.01
CA THR A 399 40.23 -135.67 -10.12
C THR A 399 41.59 -135.34 -9.50
N THR A 400 42.52 -134.78 -10.28
CA THR A 400 43.88 -134.44 -9.82
C THR A 400 43.87 -133.23 -8.86
N TYR A 401 42.96 -132.27 -9.07
CA TYR A 401 42.76 -131.14 -8.15
C TYR A 401 42.23 -131.60 -6.79
N LYS A 402 41.26 -132.51 -6.77
CA LYS A 402 40.66 -133.02 -5.52
C LYS A 402 41.65 -133.83 -4.67
N GLU A 403 42.57 -134.56 -5.28
CA GLU A 403 43.60 -135.33 -4.56
C GLU A 403 44.68 -134.44 -3.93
N SER A 404 45.20 -133.45 -4.68
CA SER A 404 46.17 -132.49 -4.11
C SER A 404 45.57 -131.60 -3.02
N CYS A 405 44.29 -131.22 -3.13
CA CYS A 405 43.59 -130.51 -2.05
C CYS A 405 43.43 -131.39 -0.80
N LYS A 406 43.22 -132.70 -0.94
CA LYS A 406 43.16 -133.65 0.20
C LYS A 406 44.50 -133.78 0.92
N GLU A 407 45.61 -133.90 0.20
CA GLU A 407 46.94 -133.98 0.81
C GLU A 407 47.31 -132.67 1.53
N MET A 408 47.03 -131.52 0.91
CA MET A 408 47.28 -130.21 1.51
C MET A 408 46.44 -129.98 2.77
N LEU A 409 45.15 -130.38 2.73
CA LEU A 409 44.26 -130.33 3.88
C LEU A 409 44.82 -131.19 5.03
N GLY A 410 45.25 -132.42 4.74
CA GLY A 410 45.86 -133.31 5.73
C GLY A 410 47.15 -132.75 6.34
N ALA A 411 47.99 -132.10 5.54
CA ALA A 411 49.21 -131.46 6.02
C ALA A 411 48.92 -130.25 6.94
N LEU A 412 47.95 -129.41 6.57
CA LEU A 412 47.52 -128.25 7.38
C LEU A 412 46.94 -128.70 8.72
N THR A 413 46.04 -129.70 8.72
CA THR A 413 45.48 -130.28 9.94
C THR A 413 46.56 -130.80 10.89
N LYS A 414 47.60 -131.46 10.36
CA LYS A 414 48.71 -131.99 11.16
C LYS A 414 49.61 -130.88 11.73
N ASP A 415 49.91 -129.84 10.96
CA ASP A 415 50.77 -128.74 11.42
C ASP A 415 50.06 -127.90 12.48
N TYR A 416 48.80 -127.55 12.24
CA TYR A 416 48.02 -126.72 13.15
C TYR A 416 47.66 -127.43 14.46
N SER A 417 47.28 -128.72 14.43
CA SER A 417 47.07 -129.50 15.66
C SER A 417 48.32 -129.55 16.54
N LYS A 418 49.51 -129.58 15.95
CA LYS A 418 50.78 -129.54 16.69
C LYS A 418 51.13 -128.14 17.20
N ARG A 419 50.86 -127.10 16.42
CA ARG A 419 51.32 -125.74 16.73
C ARG A 419 50.46 -125.01 17.74
N PHE A 420 49.16 -125.26 17.75
CA PHE A 420 48.19 -124.55 18.60
C PHE A 420 47.78 -125.33 19.85
N CYS A 421 48.36 -126.51 20.11
CA CYS A 421 48.04 -127.31 21.29
C CYS A 421 48.61 -126.75 22.59
N HIS A 422 49.61 -125.88 22.54
CA HIS A 422 50.17 -125.16 23.69
C HIS A 422 50.09 -123.65 23.45
N VAL A 423 49.80 -122.89 24.51
CA VAL A 423 49.75 -121.42 24.45
C VAL A 423 50.56 -120.86 25.62
N ASN A 424 51.35 -119.83 25.34
CA ASN A 424 52.09 -119.12 26.37
C ASN A 424 51.18 -118.08 27.05
N THR A 425 51.02 -118.20 28.37
CA THR A 425 50.07 -117.40 29.15
C THR A 425 50.67 -116.11 29.72
N PHE A 426 52.00 -115.93 29.70
CA PHE A 426 52.66 -114.74 30.24
C PHE A 426 53.75 -114.15 29.31
N PRO A 427 53.91 -112.81 29.23
CA PRO A 427 54.72 -112.22 28.16
C PRO A 427 56.22 -112.03 28.48
N ILE A 428 56.74 -112.34 29.68
CA ILE A 428 58.11 -111.95 30.07
C ILE A 428 58.76 -113.03 30.98
N ASP A 429 59.73 -113.75 30.39
CA ASP A 429 60.86 -114.55 30.91
C ASP A 429 60.70 -115.90 31.67
N ASP A 430 59.50 -116.37 32.02
CA ASP A 430 59.32 -117.78 32.42
C ASP A 430 58.42 -118.51 31.41
N TRP A 431 59.03 -119.31 30.52
CA TRP A 431 58.35 -120.09 29.46
C TRP A 431 57.52 -121.25 30.04
N VAL A 432 56.40 -120.93 30.65
CA VAL A 432 55.40 -121.94 31.03
C VAL A 432 54.40 -122.06 29.89
N GLU A 433 54.65 -123.00 28.98
CA GLU A 433 53.69 -123.41 27.96
C GLU A 433 52.65 -124.33 28.59
N GLU A 434 51.40 -123.88 28.63
CA GLU A 434 50.28 -124.68 29.10
C GLU A 434 49.48 -125.23 27.92
N LYS A 435 48.99 -126.46 28.05
CA LYS A 435 48.13 -127.05 27.03
C LYS A 435 46.85 -126.25 26.94
N LEU A 436 46.50 -125.84 25.72
CA LEU A 436 45.33 -124.99 25.47
C LEU A 436 44.05 -125.60 26.05
N LEU A 437 43.87 -126.91 25.89
CA LEU A 437 42.68 -127.63 26.38
C LEU A 437 42.55 -127.64 27.90
N ASP A 438 43.67 -127.55 28.62
CA ASP A 438 43.67 -127.62 30.09
C ASP A 438 43.29 -126.27 30.72
N ILE A 439 43.51 -125.17 30.00
CA ILE A 439 43.27 -123.79 30.48
C ILE A 439 42.10 -123.08 29.79
N TYR A 440 41.61 -123.61 28.67
CA TYR A 440 40.62 -122.92 27.88
C TYR A 440 39.25 -122.91 28.57
N MET A 441 38.78 -121.72 28.92
CA MET A 441 37.40 -121.48 29.30
C MET A 441 36.64 -120.85 28.12
N PRO A 442 35.47 -121.41 27.73
CA PRO A 442 34.66 -120.83 26.65
C PRO A 442 34.31 -119.37 26.98
N PRO A 443 34.66 -118.40 26.11
CA PRO A 443 34.34 -117.01 26.35
C PRO A 443 32.83 -116.77 26.16
N ASN A 444 32.29 -115.82 26.90
CA ASN A 444 30.95 -115.30 26.65
C ASN A 444 30.97 -114.41 25.40
N ILE A 445 30.40 -114.89 24.30
CA ILE A 445 30.38 -114.19 23.02
C ILE A 445 29.02 -113.53 22.82
N HIS A 446 29.04 -112.32 22.28
CA HIS A 446 27.83 -111.58 21.95
C HIS A 446 27.82 -111.21 20.48
N LEU A 447 26.69 -111.44 19.82
CA LEU A 447 26.51 -111.04 18.43
C LEU A 447 26.27 -109.52 18.36
N MET A 448 26.92 -108.88 17.38
CA MET A 448 26.78 -107.44 17.13
C MET A 448 26.22 -107.23 15.73
N THR A 449 25.16 -106.45 15.61
CA THR A 449 24.60 -106.08 14.30
C THR A 449 24.91 -104.62 13.97
N LYS A 450 25.33 -104.35 12.73
CA LYS A 450 25.62 -102.98 12.27
C LYS A 450 24.35 -102.37 11.66
N LYS A 451 23.79 -101.35 12.29
CA LYS A 451 22.70 -100.53 11.74
C LYS A 451 23.12 -99.08 11.68
N ARG A 452 23.02 -98.47 10.49
CA ARG A 452 23.31 -97.04 10.23
C ARG A 452 24.68 -96.57 10.76
N GLY A 453 25.72 -97.40 10.60
CA GLY A 453 27.09 -97.06 11.00
C GLY A 453 27.47 -97.39 12.44
N PHE A 454 26.51 -97.72 13.32
CA PHE A 454 26.77 -98.11 14.71
C PHE A 454 26.56 -99.61 14.93
N PHE A 455 27.39 -100.21 15.78
CA PHE A 455 27.26 -101.61 16.20
C PHE A 455 26.39 -101.68 17.46
N LYS A 456 25.33 -102.49 17.42
CA LYS A 456 24.45 -102.73 18.57
C LYS A 456 24.56 -104.19 18.99
N LYS A 457 24.83 -104.40 20.29
CA LYS A 457 24.81 -105.71 20.94
C LYS A 457 23.40 -106.28 20.90
N THR A 458 23.25 -107.52 20.44
CA THR A 458 21.97 -108.23 20.51
C THR A 458 21.80 -108.83 21.90
N ASP A 459 20.55 -109.02 22.34
CA ASP A 459 20.24 -109.71 23.60
C ASP A 459 20.57 -111.21 23.54
N GLU A 460 20.87 -111.73 22.35
CA GLU A 460 21.28 -113.10 22.10
C GLU A 460 22.74 -113.32 22.56
N GLN A 461 22.90 -114.11 23.64
CA GLN A 461 24.19 -114.55 24.14
C GLN A 461 24.57 -115.87 23.48
N ILE A 462 25.75 -115.91 22.88
CA ILE A 462 26.32 -117.11 22.27
C ILE A 462 27.16 -117.82 23.33
N SER A 463 26.68 -118.97 23.79
CA SER A 463 27.33 -119.75 24.85
C SER A 463 28.45 -120.68 24.33
N THR A 464 28.48 -120.97 23.02
CA THR A 464 29.52 -121.81 22.38
C THR A 464 29.89 -121.29 20.99
N TYR A 465 31.15 -121.45 20.57
CA TYR A 465 31.62 -121.02 19.24
C TYR A 465 30.94 -121.76 18.08
N GLN A 466 30.46 -122.99 18.30
CA GLN A 466 29.72 -123.78 17.31
C GLN A 466 28.46 -123.05 16.83
N HIS A 467 27.83 -122.29 17.72
CA HIS A 467 26.64 -121.52 17.38
C HIS A 467 26.95 -120.35 16.43
N ILE A 468 28.21 -119.86 16.37
CA ILE A 468 28.64 -118.85 15.38
C ILE A 468 28.57 -119.43 13.97
N PHE A 469 29.03 -120.67 13.77
CA PHE A 469 29.03 -121.32 12.46
C PHE A 469 27.64 -121.73 11.98
N LEU A 470 26.71 -122.03 12.91
CA LEU A 470 25.31 -122.28 12.55
C LEU A 470 24.59 -121.01 12.04
N LEU A 471 25.03 -119.83 12.47
CA LEU A 471 24.50 -118.54 12.01
C LEU A 471 25.14 -118.09 10.68
N ASP A 472 26.25 -118.70 10.25
CA ASP A 472 26.93 -118.39 9.00
C ASP A 472 26.27 -119.11 7.81
N THR A 473 25.22 -118.50 7.29
CA THR A 473 24.39 -119.05 6.21
C THR A 473 24.89 -118.70 4.81
N LYS A 474 26.02 -117.99 4.66
CA LYS A 474 26.51 -117.54 3.34
C LYS A 474 28.02 -117.74 3.18
N PRO A 475 28.46 -118.64 2.27
CA PRO A 475 29.89 -118.80 1.99
C PRO A 475 30.45 -117.47 1.44
N ASN A 476 31.56 -117.00 2.03
CA ASN A 476 32.33 -115.77 1.72
C ASN A 476 31.99 -114.49 2.51
N GLN A 477 31.29 -114.57 3.65
CA GLN A 477 31.12 -113.40 4.51
C GLN A 477 32.33 -113.20 5.46
N GLN A 478 32.87 -111.99 5.54
CA GLN A 478 33.91 -111.66 6.53
C GLN A 478 33.32 -111.57 7.94
N ILE A 479 33.79 -112.42 8.85
CA ILE A 479 33.42 -112.38 10.27
C ILE A 479 34.44 -111.55 11.04
N PHE A 480 33.96 -110.50 11.73
CA PHE A 480 34.79 -109.65 12.56
C PHE A 480 34.62 -110.01 14.04
N ILE A 481 35.68 -110.54 14.67
CA ILE A 481 35.73 -110.77 16.12
C ILE A 481 36.43 -109.59 16.78
N GLN A 482 35.70 -108.88 17.65
CA GLN A 482 36.18 -107.72 18.37
C GLN A 482 36.19 -107.96 19.88
N GLY A 483 37.06 -107.26 20.59
CA GLY A 483 37.22 -107.34 22.05
C GLY A 483 38.42 -106.53 22.50
N GLU A 484 38.51 -106.23 23.79
CA GLU A 484 39.61 -105.45 24.39
C GLU A 484 40.96 -106.18 24.28
N ALA A 485 42.07 -105.45 24.38
CA ALA A 485 43.40 -106.09 24.42
C ALA A 485 43.47 -107.08 25.59
N GLY A 486 44.04 -108.26 25.37
CA GLY A 486 44.08 -109.32 26.39
C GLY A 486 42.78 -110.12 26.59
N SER A 487 41.68 -109.80 25.90
CA SER A 487 40.39 -110.51 26.03
C SER A 487 40.36 -111.96 25.51
N GLY A 488 41.52 -112.55 25.19
CA GLY A 488 41.62 -113.94 24.70
C GLY A 488 41.28 -114.18 23.22
N LYS A 489 41.15 -113.15 22.37
CA LYS A 489 40.80 -113.31 20.94
C LYS A 489 41.71 -114.27 20.17
N SER A 490 43.02 -114.14 20.34
CA SER A 490 44.00 -115.00 19.66
C SER A 490 43.89 -116.44 20.14
N THR A 491 43.71 -116.64 21.45
CA THR A 491 43.48 -117.96 22.07
C THR A 491 42.19 -118.60 21.58
N PHE A 492 41.13 -117.80 21.42
CA PHE A 492 39.86 -118.23 20.84
C PHE A 492 40.00 -118.73 19.39
N LEU A 493 40.72 -117.98 18.54
CA LEU A 493 40.99 -118.41 17.16
C LEU A 493 41.89 -119.65 17.10
N ALA A 494 42.89 -119.75 17.98
CA ALA A 494 43.72 -120.95 18.08
C ALA A 494 42.88 -122.18 18.46
N LYS A 495 41.93 -122.03 19.40
CA LYS A 495 40.99 -123.10 19.76
C LYS A 495 40.09 -123.51 18.59
N LEU A 496 39.60 -122.53 17.82
CA LEU A 496 38.78 -122.77 16.64
C LEU A 496 39.52 -123.61 15.59
N VAL A 497 40.78 -123.28 15.33
CA VAL A 497 41.63 -124.03 14.40
C VAL A 497 41.92 -125.43 14.96
N MET A 498 42.16 -125.56 16.26
CA MET A 498 42.35 -126.86 16.91
C MET A 498 41.10 -127.76 16.83
N ASP A 499 39.89 -127.21 16.86
CA ASP A 499 38.65 -127.99 16.70
C ASP A 499 38.32 -128.33 15.26
N TRP A 500 38.84 -127.55 14.31
CA TRP A 500 38.73 -127.85 12.89
C TRP A 500 39.72 -128.94 12.47
N CYS A 501 40.90 -128.97 13.09
CA CYS A 501 41.89 -130.03 12.94
C CYS A 501 41.38 -131.33 13.56
#